data_AF-A0A9X8MZL0-F1
#
_entry.id   AF-A0A9X8MZL0-F1
#
_cell.length_a   1.000
_cell.length_b   1.000
_cell.length_c   1.000
_cell.angle_alpha   90.00
_cell.angle_beta   90.00
_cell.angle_gamma   90.00
#
_symmetry.space_group_name_H-M   'P 1'
#
loop_
_entity.id
_entity.type
_entity.pdbx_description
1 polymer ?
#
loop_
_entity_poly.entity_id
_entity_poly.type
_entity_poly.pdbx_seq_one_letter_code
_entity_poly.pdbx_strand_id
1 'polypeptide(L)' 'MDCTDPVRNQQFLQDDSSVSASSTWTVDWTGTGQSGQLTKTRDSAVNINVGEVQVLN' A
#
# COMPACT_ATOMS: atom_id res chain seq x y z
N MET A 1 -6.27 -39.58 14.24
CA MET A 1 -6.95 -38.33 13.88
C MET A 1 -6.27 -37.86 12.62
N ASP A 2 -6.88 -38.15 11.49
CA ASP A 2 -6.40 -37.74 10.19
C ASP A 2 -6.89 -36.31 9.98
N CYS A 3 -5.98 -35.34 9.95
CA CYS A 3 -6.32 -33.96 9.62
C CYS A 3 -6.18 -33.85 8.11
N THR A 4 -7.14 -34.43 7.37
CA THR A 4 -7.18 -34.35 5.92
C THR A 4 -7.35 -32.89 5.53
N ASP A 5 -6.27 -32.27 5.10
CA ASP A 5 -6.18 -30.85 4.77
C ASP A 5 -7.01 -30.54 3.50
N PRO A 6 -8.06 -29.67 3.57
CA PRO A 6 -9.00 -29.46 2.47
C PRO A 6 -8.48 -28.59 1.31
N VAL A 7 -7.20 -28.21 1.28
CA VAL A 7 -6.67 -27.20 0.33
C VAL A 7 -6.51 -27.68 -1.12
N ARG A 8 -6.84 -28.93 -1.45
CA ARG A 8 -6.47 -29.54 -2.75
C ARG A 8 -7.20 -28.99 -3.97
N ASN A 9 -8.25 -28.18 -3.81
CA ASN A 9 -9.05 -27.62 -4.91
C ASN A 9 -9.19 -26.09 -4.88
N GLN A 10 -8.21 -25.41 -4.28
CA GLN A 10 -8.21 -23.95 -4.11
C GLN A 10 -7.33 -23.31 -5.19
N GLN A 11 -7.89 -22.45 -6.04
CA GLN A 11 -7.12 -21.65 -6.98
C GLN A 11 -6.88 -20.27 -6.35
N PHE A 12 -5.61 -19.91 -6.12
CA PHE A 12 -5.25 -18.61 -5.57
C PHE A 12 -5.46 -17.52 -6.63
N LEU A 13 -6.48 -16.69 -6.43
CA LEU A 13 -6.66 -15.48 -7.21
C LEU A 13 -5.80 -14.38 -6.56
N GLN A 14 -4.75 -13.92 -7.23
CA GLN A 14 -4.00 -12.75 -6.80
C GLN A 14 -4.63 -11.49 -7.41
N ASP A 15 -5.14 -10.62 -6.54
CA ASP A 15 -5.48 -9.25 -6.91
C ASP A 15 -4.25 -8.36 -6.63
N ASP A 16 -3.68 -7.75 -7.68
CA ASP A 16 -2.63 -6.72 -7.55
C ASP A 16 -3.32 -5.40 -7.27
N SER A 17 -3.54 -5.13 -5.99
CA SER A 17 -4.16 -3.90 -5.52
C SER A 17 -3.07 -2.90 -5.11
N SER A 18 -2.89 -1.83 -5.88
CA SER A 18 -1.98 -0.74 -5.52
C SER A 18 -2.67 0.27 -4.59
N VAL A 19 -2.05 0.57 -3.45
CA VAL A 19 -2.47 1.62 -2.53
C VAL A 19 -1.55 2.81 -2.69
N SER A 20 -2.10 3.97 -3.05
CA SER A 20 -1.37 5.23 -3.15
C SER A 20 -1.66 6.15 -1.97
N ALA A 21 -0.64 6.86 -1.51
CA ALA A 21 -0.72 7.88 -0.49
C ALA A 21 0.10 9.09 -0.90
N SER A 22 -0.49 10.27 -0.79
CA SER A 22 0.16 11.56 -1.05
C SER A 22 0.29 12.32 0.26
N SER A 23 1.51 12.75 0.58
CA SER A 23 1.80 13.57 1.75
C SER A 23 2.29 14.94 1.31
N THR A 24 1.57 15.99 1.67
CA THR A 24 2.01 17.38 1.47
C THR A 24 2.39 17.97 2.81
N TRP A 25 3.59 18.53 2.91
CA TRP A 25 4.05 19.23 4.10
C TRP A 25 4.61 20.59 3.73
N THR A 26 4.53 21.49 4.70
CA THR A 26 4.95 22.88 4.57
C THR A 26 5.93 23.19 5.69
N VAL A 27 7.06 23.80 5.34
CA VAL A 27 8.09 24.25 6.29
C VAL A 27 8.26 25.75 6.16
N ASP A 28 8.00 26.45 7.25
CA ASP A 28 8.36 27.85 7.38
C ASP A 28 9.82 27.95 7.82
N TRP A 29 10.57 28.86 7.21
CA TRP A 29 11.98 29.07 7.52
C TRP A 29 12.31 30.55 7.66
N THR A 30 13.35 30.83 8.44
CA THR A 30 13.93 32.16 8.64
C THR A 30 15.45 32.04 8.59
N GLY A 31 16.12 32.88 7.81
CA GLY A 31 17.58 32.85 7.61
C GLY A 31 18.09 34.11 6.91
N THR A 32 19.26 34.62 7.32
CA THR A 32 19.95 35.80 6.73
C THR A 32 19.06 37.03 6.51
N GLY A 33 18.14 37.31 7.45
CA GLY A 33 17.20 38.44 7.35
C GLY A 33 16.01 38.20 6.41
N GLN A 34 15.89 37.00 5.85
CA GLN A 34 14.78 36.57 5.01
C GLN A 34 13.97 35.49 5.70
N SER A 35 12.73 35.37 5.30
CA SER A 35 11.81 34.33 5.75
C SER A 35 10.98 33.84 4.59
N GLY A 36 10.54 32.60 4.63
CA GLY A 36 9.70 32.04 3.59
C GLY A 36 9.07 30.73 3.97
N GLN A 37 8.34 30.17 3.02
CA GLN A 37 7.63 28.91 3.17
C GLN A 37 8.03 27.96 2.03
N LEU A 38 8.34 26.71 2.38
CA LEU A 38 8.63 25.64 1.44
C LEU A 38 7.55 24.57 1.57
N THR A 39 6.72 24.41 0.55
CA THR A 39 5.72 23.34 0.48
C THR A 39 6.22 22.24 -0.44
N LYS A 40 6.12 20.99 0.00
CA LYS A 40 6.53 19.81 -0.76
C LYS A 40 5.48 18.71 -0.67
N THR A 41 5.15 18.15 -1.82
CA THR A 41 4.32 16.95 -1.93
C THR A 41 5.21 15.76 -2.24
N ARG A 42 4.93 14.63 -1.57
CA ARG A 42 5.55 13.34 -1.83
C ARG A 42 4.47 12.30 -2.02
N ASP A 43 4.51 11.62 -3.15
CA ASP A 43 3.66 10.48 -3.44
C ASP A 43 4.36 9.17 -3.06
N SER A 44 3.59 8.17 -2.67
CA SER A 44 4.07 6.82 -2.35
C SER A 44 3.01 5.82 -2.78
N ALA A 45 3.44 4.71 -3.37
CA ALA A 45 2.56 3.61 -3.77
C ALA A 45 3.11 2.29 -3.24
N VAL A 46 2.22 1.44 -2.74
CA VAL A 46 2.55 0.10 -2.23
C VAL A 46 1.62 -0.90 -2.92
N ASN A 47 2.18 -1.96 -3.48
CA ASN A 47 1.39 -3.06 -4.05
C ASN A 47 1.05 -4.05 -2.94
N ILE A 48 -0.23 -4.40 -2.86
CA ILE A 48 -0.75 -5.44 -1.97
C ILE A 48 -1.21 -6.58 -2.86
N ASN A 49 -0.55 -7.73 -2.70
CA ASN A 49 -1.00 -8.97 -3.31
C ASN A 49 -2.03 -9.60 -2.37
N VAL A 50 -3.32 -9.52 -2.73
CA VAL A 50 -4.38 -10.21 -2.00
C VAL A 50 -4.61 -11.55 -2.68
N GLY A 51 -4.19 -12.64 -2.02
CA GLY A 51 -4.53 -14.00 -2.44
C GLY A 51 -5.88 -14.41 -1.89
N GLU A 52 -6.92 -14.41 -2.71
CA GLU A 52 -8.20 -15.03 -2.35
C GLU A 52 -8.20 -16.50 -2.75
N VAL A 53 -8.82 -17.33 -1.91
CA VAL A 53 -8.89 -18.77 -2.04
C VAL A 53 -10.29 -19.13 -2.56
N GLN A 54 -10.39 -19.50 -3.84
CA GLN A 54 -11.66 -19.87 -4.48
C GLN A 54 -11.83 -21.39 -4.55
N VAL A 55 -13.01 -21.87 -4.13
CA VAL A 55 -13.43 -23.27 -4.31
C VAL A 55 -14.17 -23.39 -5.64
N LEU A 56 -13.58 -24.10 -6.60
CA LEU A 56 -14.29 -24.50 -7.81
C LEU A 56 -15.30 -25.61 -7.48
N ASN A 57 -16.57 -25.44 -7.90
CA ASN A 57 -17.57 -26.50 -7.89
C ASN A 57 -17.54 -27.31 -9.19
#